data_AF-A0A2J8U3R1-F1
#
_entry.id   AF-A0A2J8U3R1-F1
#
_cell.length_a   1.000
_cell.length_b   1.000
_cell.length_c   1.000
_cell.angle_alpha   90.00
_cell.angle_beta   90.00
_cell.angle_gamma   90.00
#
_symmetry.space_group_name_H-M   'P 1'
#
loop_
_entity.id
_entity.type
_entity.pdbx_description
1 polymer ?
#
loop_
_entity_poly.entity_id
_entity_poly.type
_entity_poly.pdbx_seq_one_letter_code
_entity_poly.pdbx_strand_id
1 'polypeptide(L)'
;MDLLGKQLSFYSFGIIGIIMLVGWLLGKDILEMFTISVSLAVAAIPEGLPIVVTVTLALGVMRMVKKRAIVKKLPIVETLGCCNVICSDKTGTLTKNEMTVTHIFTSDGLHAEVTGVGYNQFGEVIVDGDV
;
A
#
# COMPACT_ATOMS: atom_id res chain seq x y z
N MET A 1 -6.27 -9.44 2.65
CA MET A 1 -6.16 -10.78 1.99
C MET A 1 -6.66 -11.93 2.85
N ASP A 2 -6.56 -11.86 4.17
CA ASP A 2 -7.07 -12.92 5.08
C ASP A 2 -8.56 -13.22 4.88
N LEU A 3 -9.35 -12.21 4.49
CA LEU A 3 -10.77 -12.37 4.19
C LEU A 3 -11.01 -13.28 2.97
N LEU A 4 -10.25 -13.11 1.88
CA LEU A 4 -10.40 -13.91 0.66
C LEU A 4 -10.01 -15.37 0.91
N GLY A 5 -8.89 -15.60 1.60
CA GLY A 5 -8.47 -16.95 1.99
C GLY A 5 -9.50 -17.65 2.88
N LYS A 6 -10.08 -16.93 3.85
CA LYS A 6 -11.14 -17.45 4.73
C LYS A 6 -12.43 -17.75 3.97
N GLN A 7 -12.84 -16.88 3.05
CA GLN A 7 -14.04 -17.10 2.23
C GLN A 7 -13.87 -18.30 1.30
N LEU A 8 -12.75 -18.39 0.58
CA LEU A 8 -12.43 -19.53 -0.29
C LEU A 8 -12.42 -20.83 0.51
N SER A 9 -11.75 -20.85 1.67
CA SER A 9 -11.71 -22.03 2.53
C SER A 9 -13.11 -22.43 3.01
N PHE A 10 -13.93 -21.47 3.45
CA PHE A 10 -15.30 -21.73 3.89
C PHE A 10 -16.19 -22.30 2.77
N TYR A 11 -16.13 -21.71 1.58
CA TYR A 11 -16.88 -22.22 0.42
C TYR A 11 -16.41 -23.61 -0.01
N SER A 12 -15.09 -23.85 -0.05
CA SER A 12 -14.52 -25.16 -0.39
C SER A 12 -14.97 -26.24 0.59
N PHE A 13 -14.90 -25.99 1.91
CA PHE A 13 -15.36 -26.94 2.91
C PHE A 13 -16.88 -27.21 2.82
N GLY A 14 -17.68 -26.18 2.53
CA GLY A 14 -19.11 -26.34 2.30
C GLY A 14 -19.42 -27.26 1.12
N ILE A 15 -18.75 -27.05 -0.02
CA ILE A 15 -18.92 -27.88 -1.23
C ILE A 15 -18.47 -29.32 -0.99
N ILE A 16 -17.31 -29.51 -0.35
CA ILE A 16 -16.77 -30.84 -0.03
C ILE A 16 -17.71 -31.59 0.91
N GLY A 17 -18.24 -30.92 1.93
CA GLY A 17 -19.22 -31.50 2.86
C GLY A 17 -20.48 -31.96 2.13
N ILE A 18 -20.99 -31.15 1.18
CA ILE A 18 -22.14 -31.52 0.35
C ILE A 18 -21.81 -32.75 -0.52
N ILE A 19 -20.63 -32.79 -1.16
CA ILE A 19 -20.20 -33.94 -1.98
C ILE A 19 -20.13 -35.22 -1.13
N MET A 20 -19.58 -35.14 0.08
CA MET A 20 -19.53 -36.26 1.02
C MET A 20 -20.93 -36.77 1.38
N LEU A 21 -21.84 -35.86 1.71
CA LEU A 21 -23.21 -36.16 2.14
C LEU A 21 -24.02 -36.79 0.99
N VAL A 22 -23.90 -36.22 -0.21
CA VAL A 22 -24.52 -36.77 -1.43
C VAL A 22 -23.96 -38.16 -1.73
N GLY A 23 -22.63 -38.35 -1.70
CA GLY A 23 -22.04 -39.66 -1.95
C GLY A 23 -22.46 -40.73 -0.95
N TRP A 24 -22.62 -40.36 0.32
CA TRP A 24 -23.17 -41.25 1.34
C TRP A 24 -24.64 -41.61 1.06
N LEU A 25 -25.48 -40.64 0.66
CA LEU A 25 -26.87 -40.88 0.26
C LEU A 25 -27.01 -41.76 -1.00
N LEU A 26 -26.01 -41.74 -1.89
CA LEU A 26 -25.93 -42.65 -3.04
C LEU A 26 -25.48 -44.08 -2.68
N GLY A 27 -25.22 -44.36 -1.40
CA GLY A 27 -24.81 -45.69 -0.92
C GLY A 27 -23.33 -46.02 -1.11
N LYS A 28 -22.48 -45.01 -1.33
CA LYS A 28 -21.02 -45.22 -1.37
C LYS A 28 -20.46 -45.49 0.03
N ASP A 29 -19.36 -46.23 0.08
CA ASP A 29 -18.65 -46.52 1.32
C ASP A 29 -18.18 -45.21 1.99
N ILE A 30 -18.41 -45.10 3.29
CA ILE A 30 -18.10 -43.89 4.06
C ILE A 30 -16.59 -43.64 4.14
N LEU A 31 -15.77 -44.71 4.15
CA LEU A 31 -14.31 -44.61 4.14
C LEU A 31 -13.80 -44.11 2.80
N GLU A 32 -14.39 -44.58 1.70
CA GLU A 32 -14.06 -44.11 0.36
C GLU A 32 -14.42 -42.62 0.19
N MET A 33 -15.64 -42.23 0.60
CA MET A 33 -16.09 -40.84 0.54
C MET A 33 -15.26 -39.92 1.44
N PHE A 34 -14.83 -40.40 2.61
CA PHE A 34 -13.94 -39.64 3.50
C PHE A 34 -12.58 -39.40 2.83
N THR A 35 -12.00 -40.44 2.21
CA THR A 35 -10.70 -40.32 1.52
C THR A 35 -10.76 -39.31 0.37
N ILE A 36 -11.81 -39.38 -0.46
CA ILE A 36 -12.05 -38.42 -1.55
C ILE A 36 -12.20 -36.99 -1.01
N SER A 37 -12.93 -36.82 0.09
CA SER A 37 -13.16 -35.51 0.69
C SER A 37 -11.88 -34.87 1.21
N VAL A 38 -10.99 -35.65 1.84
CA VAL A 38 -9.68 -35.18 2.30
C VAL A 38 -8.80 -34.79 1.11
N SER A 39 -8.77 -35.60 0.04
CA SER A 39 -8.02 -35.26 -1.18
C SER A 39 -8.51 -33.96 -1.83
N LEU A 40 -9.82 -33.75 -1.90
CA LEU A 40 -10.41 -32.50 -2.40
C LEU A 40 -10.08 -31.31 -1.49
N ALA A 41 -10.08 -31.51 -0.18
CA ALA A 41 -9.76 -30.47 0.77
C ALA A 41 -8.31 -29.97 0.59
N VAL A 42 -7.35 -30.89 0.47
CA VAL A 42 -5.94 -30.53 0.21
C VAL A 42 -5.79 -29.80 -1.13
N ALA A 43 -6.45 -30.29 -2.18
CA ALA A 43 -6.41 -29.64 -3.50
C ALA A 43 -7.03 -28.23 -3.53
N ALA A 44 -7.97 -27.96 -2.63
CA ALA A 44 -8.69 -26.68 -2.58
C ALA A 44 -8.00 -25.61 -1.71
N ILE A 45 -7.00 -25.96 -0.90
CA ILE A 45 -6.26 -24.99 -0.09
C ILE A 45 -5.40 -24.13 -1.02
N PRO A 46 -5.55 -22.79 -1.01
CA PRO A 46 -4.81 -21.91 -1.90
C PRO A 46 -3.39 -21.64 -1.36
N GLU A 47 -2.53 -22.65 -1.33
CA GLU A 47 -1.15 -22.57 -0.82
C GLU A 47 -0.27 -21.61 -1.62
N GLY A 48 -0.57 -21.42 -2.92
CA GLY A 48 0.16 -20.50 -3.79
C GLY A 48 -0.21 -19.02 -3.57
N LEU A 49 -1.37 -18.74 -2.98
CA LEU A 49 -1.87 -17.36 -2.85
C LEU A 49 -0.94 -16.47 -2.01
N PRO A 50 -0.49 -16.87 -0.80
CA PRO A 50 0.43 -16.05 0.00
C PRO A 50 1.75 -15.73 -0.72
N ILE A 51 2.25 -16.68 -1.52
CA ILE A 51 3.52 -16.54 -2.26
C ILE A 51 3.37 -15.48 -3.35
N VAL A 52 2.33 -15.61 -4.20
CA VAL A 52 2.07 -14.66 -5.31
C VAL A 52 1.91 -13.24 -4.78
N VAL A 53 1.18 -13.09 -3.68
CA VAL A 53 0.98 -11.80 -3.01
C VAL A 53 2.29 -11.20 -2.53
N THR A 54 3.11 -11.99 -1.83
CA THR A 54 4.37 -11.50 -1.28
C THR A 54 5.32 -11.06 -2.39
N VAL A 55 5.42 -11.84 -3.46
CA VAL A 55 6.27 -11.53 -4.62
C VAL A 55 5.79 -10.26 -5.33
N THR A 56 4.48 -10.13 -5.56
CA THR A 56 3.92 -8.93 -6.22
C THR A 56 4.12 -7.67 -5.39
N LEU A 57 3.92 -7.73 -4.07
CA LEU A 57 4.22 -6.62 -3.16
C LEU A 57 5.72 -6.28 -3.14
N ALA A 58 6.60 -7.28 -3.11
CA ALA A 58 8.05 -7.10 -3.13
C ALA A 58 8.52 -6.40 -4.41
N LEU A 59 7.98 -6.78 -5.57
CA LEU A 59 8.23 -6.07 -6.84
C LEU A 59 7.80 -4.60 -6.76
N GLY A 60 6.66 -4.31 -6.12
CA GLY A 60 6.17 -2.95 -5.84
C GLY A 60 7.15 -2.16 -4.97
N VAL A 61 7.65 -2.75 -3.88
CA VAL A 61 8.66 -2.14 -3.01
C VAL A 61 9.93 -1.83 -3.79
N MET A 62 10.44 -2.76 -4.61
CA MET A 62 11.64 -2.51 -5.43
C MET A 62 11.46 -1.32 -6.38
N ARG A 63 10.26 -1.10 -6.93
CA ARG A 63 9.96 0.06 -7.77
C ARG A 63 9.94 1.36 -6.96
N MET A 64 9.44 1.35 -5.72
CA MET A 64 9.43 2.53 -4.84
C MET A 64 10.84 2.93 -4.37
N VAL A 65 11.71 1.95 -4.09
CA VAL A 65 13.11 2.21 -3.69
C VAL A 65 13.88 2.93 -4.79
N LYS A 66 13.65 2.59 -6.07
CA LYS A 66 14.24 3.32 -7.21
C LYS A 66 13.86 4.80 -7.25
N LYS A 67 12.74 5.18 -6.62
CA LYS A 67 12.28 6.56 -6.44
C LYS A 67 12.64 7.16 -5.08
N ARG A 68 13.63 6.58 -4.38
CA ARG A 68 14.10 7.02 -3.05
C ARG A 68 13.03 6.92 -1.94
N ALA A 69 12.03 6.05 -2.10
CA ALA A 69 11.02 5.78 -1.07
C ALA A 69 11.25 4.39 -0.46
N ILE A 70 11.61 4.33 0.83
CA ILE A 70 11.92 3.09 1.55
C ILE A 70 10.66 2.56 2.24
N VAL A 71 10.24 1.35 1.89
CA VAL A 71 9.08 0.68 2.49
C VAL A 71 9.55 -0.30 3.56
N LYS A 72 9.11 -0.10 4.81
CA LYS A 72 9.50 -0.97 5.95
C LYS A 72 8.64 -2.24 6.09
N LYS A 73 7.41 -2.24 5.56
CA LYS A 73 6.48 -3.38 5.62
C LYS A 73 5.81 -3.55 4.25
N LEU A 74 5.87 -4.75 3.68
CA LEU A 74 5.32 -5.04 2.34
C LEU A 74 3.86 -4.60 2.14
N PRO A 75 2.93 -4.80 3.11
CA PRO A 75 1.52 -4.41 2.91
C PRO A 75 1.29 -2.90 2.75
N ILE A 76 2.25 -2.04 3.13
CA ILE A 76 2.12 -0.58 3.00
C ILE A 76 2.01 -0.16 1.53
N VAL A 77 2.57 -0.96 0.60
CA VAL A 77 2.46 -0.69 -0.84
C VAL A 77 1.00 -0.69 -1.29
N GLU A 78 0.21 -1.66 -0.81
CA GLU A 78 -1.23 -1.74 -1.09
C GLU A 78 -1.97 -0.57 -0.43
N THR A 79 -1.66 -0.27 0.85
CA THR A 79 -2.29 0.82 1.59
C THR A 79 -2.08 2.19 0.92
N LEU A 80 -0.89 2.47 0.39
CA LEU A 80 -0.62 3.70 -0.35
C LEU A 80 -1.39 3.76 -1.67
N GLY A 81 -1.58 2.61 -2.35
CA GLY A 81 -2.37 2.53 -3.59
C GLY A 81 -3.86 2.80 -3.38
N CYS A 82 -4.39 2.47 -2.20
CA CYS A 82 -5.79 2.69 -1.82
C CYS A 82 -5.97 3.88 -0.86
N CYS A 83 -5.00 4.81 -0.80
CA CYS A 83 -5.09 5.95 0.09
C CYS A 83 -6.02 7.03 -0.50
N ASN A 84 -7.07 7.40 0.24
CA ASN A 84 -8.02 8.44 -0.17
C ASN A 84 -7.76 9.80 0.51
N VAL A 85 -7.03 9.83 1.62
CA VAL A 85 -6.79 11.03 2.42
C VAL A 85 -5.33 11.05 2.86
N ILE A 86 -4.62 12.13 2.56
CA ILE A 86 -3.23 12.34 2.99
C ILE A 86 -3.23 13.38 4.12
N CYS A 87 -2.94 12.92 5.33
CA CYS A 87 -2.61 13.81 6.44
C CYS A 87 -1.11 14.07 6.41
N SER A 88 -0.73 15.32 6.17
CA SER A 88 0.68 15.75 6.13
C SER A 88 0.98 16.68 7.29
N ASP A 89 2.14 16.50 7.91
CA ASP A 89 2.66 17.47 8.87
C ASP A 89 3.20 18.71 8.13
N LYS A 90 3.17 19.87 8.78
CA LYS A 90 3.66 21.12 8.15
C LYS A 90 5.17 21.23 8.27
N THR A 91 5.69 21.16 9.49
CA THR A 91 7.07 21.52 9.79
C THR A 91 8.00 20.34 9.47
N GLY A 92 8.95 20.54 8.55
CA GLY A 92 9.91 19.49 8.16
C GLY A 92 9.35 18.44 7.17
N THR A 93 8.08 18.56 6.77
CA THR A 93 7.47 17.74 5.70
C THR A 93 7.03 18.61 4.53
N LEU A 94 6.05 19.50 4.72
CA LEU A 94 5.66 20.47 3.69
C LEU A 94 6.65 21.64 3.59
N THR A 95 7.23 22.03 4.73
CA THR A 95 8.23 23.08 4.84
C THR A 95 9.61 22.49 5.15
N LYS A 96 10.67 23.25 4.89
CA LYS A 96 12.05 22.84 5.21
C LYS A 96 12.39 22.83 6.70
N ASN A 97 11.48 23.27 7.57
CA ASN A 97 11.78 23.56 8.98
C ASN A 97 12.94 24.55 9.16
N GLU A 98 13.03 25.51 8.24
CA GLU A 98 14.04 26.56 8.22
C GLU A 98 13.31 27.88 8.05
N MET A 99 13.61 28.87 8.89
CA MET A 99 13.02 30.20 8.80
C MET A 99 13.70 30.95 7.67
N THR A 100 12.93 31.36 6.66
CA THR A 100 13.46 32.03 5.46
C THR A 100 12.70 33.33 5.25
N VAL A 101 13.43 34.41 4.96
CA VAL A 101 12.85 35.70 4.59
C VAL A 101 12.28 35.56 3.18
N THR A 102 11.02 35.94 2.99
CA THR A 102 10.35 35.92 1.66
C THR A 102 10.02 37.31 1.14
N HIS A 103 9.87 38.29 2.04
CA HIS A 103 9.55 39.67 1.67
C HIS A 103 10.38 40.65 2.51
N ILE A 104 10.85 41.70 1.87
CA ILE A 104 11.53 42.84 2.49
C ILE A 104 10.72 44.08 2.17
N PHE A 105 10.41 44.86 3.21
CA PHE A 105 9.77 46.16 3.09
C PHE A 105 10.67 47.21 3.72
N THR A 106 10.95 48.28 2.99
CA THR A 106 11.75 49.39 3.48
C THR A 106 10.87 50.63 3.70
N SER A 107 11.33 51.55 4.55
CA SER A 107 10.57 52.74 4.97
C SER A 107 10.30 53.75 3.85
N ASP A 108 11.12 53.72 2.80
CA ASP A 108 10.97 54.48 1.54
C ASP A 108 9.96 53.83 0.58
N GLY A 109 9.30 52.73 0.98
CA GLY A 109 8.21 52.11 0.25
C GLY A 109 8.65 51.06 -0.78
N LEU A 110 9.93 50.67 -0.80
CA LEU A 110 10.38 49.57 -1.66
C LEU A 110 9.89 48.25 -1.08
N HIS A 111 9.39 47.40 -1.98
CA HIS A 111 9.04 46.03 -1.70
C HIS A 111 9.93 45.13 -2.55
N ALA A 112 10.54 44.14 -1.91
CA ALA A 112 11.33 43.13 -2.60
C ALA A 112 10.90 41.73 -2.16
N GLU A 113 10.71 40.86 -3.14
CA GLU A 113 10.51 39.42 -2.94
C GLU A 113 11.86 38.72 -2.92
N VAL A 114 12.07 37.87 -1.92
CA VAL A 114 13.28 37.07 -1.77
C VAL A 114 12.94 35.65 -2.20
N THR A 115 13.51 35.23 -3.33
CA THR A 115 13.38 33.86 -3.80
C THR A 115 14.40 32.95 -3.11
N GLY A 116 14.15 31.64 -3.12
CA GLY A 116 14.95 30.67 -2.39
C GLY A 116 14.23 30.15 -1.15
N VAL A 117 14.65 28.98 -0.66
CA VAL A 117 14.04 28.33 0.50
C VAL A 117 15.13 27.73 1.36
N GLY A 118 15.07 27.99 2.66
CA GLY A 118 16.02 27.48 3.63
C GLY A 118 17.25 28.36 3.80
N TYR A 119 18.36 27.75 4.24
CA TYR A 119 19.65 28.43 4.45
C TYR A 119 20.63 28.27 3.28
N ASN A 120 20.14 28.00 2.07
CA ASN A 120 21.00 27.94 0.90
C ASN A 120 21.33 29.36 0.38
N GLN A 121 22.45 29.49 -0.31
CA GLN A 121 22.89 30.75 -0.93
C GLN A 121 22.27 30.97 -2.33
N PHE A 122 21.24 30.20 -2.67
CA PHE A 122 20.61 30.23 -3.98
C PHE A 122 19.26 30.93 -3.87
N GLY A 123 19.17 32.11 -4.47
CA GLY A 123 18.01 32.98 -4.41
C GLY A 123 18.35 34.35 -4.97
N GLU A 124 17.33 35.06 -5.39
CA GLU A 124 17.40 36.40 -5.97
C GLU A 124 16.47 37.32 -5.20
N VAL A 125 16.88 38.58 -5.06
CA VAL A 125 16.05 39.64 -4.49
C VAL A 125 15.44 40.41 -5.64
N ILE A 126 14.14 40.25 -5.83
CA ILE A 126 13.37 40.86 -6.91
C ILE A 126 12.67 42.09 -6.32
N VAL A 127 13.08 43.28 -6.73
CA VAL A 127 12.43 44.53 -6.32
C VAL A 127 11.29 44.83 -7.29
N ASP A 128 10.12 45.22 -6.79
CA ASP A 128 8.99 45.64 -7.64
C ASP A 128 9.42 46.77 -8.60
N GLY A 129 9.71 46.45 -9.87
CA GLY A 129 10.08 47.44 -10.89
C GLY A 129 10.94 47.00 -12.08
N ASP A 130 11.66 45.86 -12.05
CA ASP A 130 12.49 45.43 -13.20
C ASP A 130 12.07 44.06 -13.76
N VAL A 131 11.37 44.11 -14.91
CA VAL A 131 11.42 43.10 -15.99
C VAL A 131 12.23 43.70 -17.12
#